data_AF-A0A0N0SPK3-F1
#
_entry.id   AF-A0A0N0SPK3-F1
#
_cell.length_a   1.000
_cell.length_b   1.000
_cell.length_c   1.000
_cell.angle_alpha   90.00
_cell.angle_beta   90.00
_cell.angle_gamma   90.00
#
_symmetry.space_group_name_H-M   'P 1'
#
loop_
_entity.id
_entity.type
_entity.pdbx_description
1 polymer ?
#
loop_
_entity_poly.entity_id
_entity_poly.type
_entity_poly.pdbx_seq_one_letter_code
_entity_poly.pdbx_strand_id
1 'polypeptide(L)'
;MRQSWPPGALAPGSRVRVVRAQDWDGPWQIEFTGVIDPMGAPEPNEHAQAFAGELMYWVTFEAPQRDSGGDGPYRKALIWDRHLRAEPGGPDTP
;
A
#
# COMPACT_ATOMS: atom_id res chain seq x y z
N MET A 1 9.09 2.28 -19.34
CA MET A 1 10.21 2.97 -18.69
C MET A 1 10.33 2.43 -17.28
N ARG A 2 11.53 2.04 -16.80
CA ARG A 2 11.70 1.58 -15.42
C ARG A 2 11.72 2.82 -14.52
N GLN A 3 10.61 3.12 -13.85
CA GLN A 3 10.55 4.21 -12.89
C GLN A 3 11.57 3.95 -11.77
N SER A 4 12.38 4.95 -11.42
CA SER A 4 13.34 4.84 -10.32
C SER A 4 12.61 4.84 -8.99
N TRP A 5 13.01 3.98 -8.05
CA TRP A 5 12.43 3.97 -6.71
C TRP A 5 12.72 5.29 -6.00
N PRO A 6 11.70 6.02 -5.49
CA PRO A 6 11.93 7.28 -4.82
C PRO A 6 12.74 7.07 -3.52
N PRO A 7 13.68 7.98 -3.19
CA PRO A 7 14.41 7.90 -1.93
C PRO A 7 13.45 8.08 -0.75
N GLY A 8 13.62 7.26 0.29
CA GLY A 8 12.77 7.28 1.49
C GLY A 8 11.40 6.59 1.34
N ALA A 9 11.04 6.12 0.14
CA ALA A 9 9.85 5.31 -0.05
C ALA A 9 10.03 3.91 0.57
N LEU A 10 8.93 3.29 0.99
CA LEU A 10 8.92 1.89 1.41
C LEU A 10 9.56 1.00 0.35
N ALA A 11 10.48 0.14 0.79
CA ALA A 11 11.28 -0.68 -0.11
C ALA A 11 10.41 -1.80 -0.74
N PRO A 12 10.75 -2.25 -1.96
CA PRO A 12 10.14 -3.46 -2.50
C PRO A 12 10.41 -4.64 -1.57
N GLY A 13 9.40 -5.47 -1.31
CA GLY A 13 9.48 -6.58 -0.36
C GLY A 13 9.23 -6.20 1.10
N SER A 14 9.08 -4.91 1.43
CA SER A 14 8.70 -4.50 2.79
C SER A 14 7.30 -5.03 3.14
N ARG A 15 7.19 -5.62 4.33
CA ARG A 15 5.91 -6.02 4.91
C ARG A 15 5.19 -4.80 5.44
N VAL A 16 3.91 -4.67 5.09
CA VAL A 16 3.07 -3.54 5.48
C VAL A 16 1.70 -4.02 5.94
N ARG A 17 1.09 -3.26 6.83
CA ARG A 17 -0.32 -3.35 7.15
C ARG A 17 -1.09 -2.27 6.42
N VAL A 18 -2.10 -2.68 5.66
CA VAL A 18 -3.10 -1.79 5.08
C VAL A 18 -4.08 -1.42 6.18
N VAL A 19 -4.11 -0.13 6.54
CA VAL A 19 -4.96 0.42 7.61
C VAL A 19 -6.15 1.18 7.03
N ARG A 20 -7.25 1.21 7.78
CA ARG A 20 -8.45 1.95 7.35
C ARG A 20 -8.18 3.46 7.35
N ALA A 21 -9.03 4.19 6.62
CA ALA A 21 -9.10 5.63 6.80
C ALA A 21 -9.65 5.95 8.20
N GLN A 22 -9.20 7.04 8.81
CA GLN A 22 -9.71 7.45 10.13
C GLN A 22 -11.15 7.99 10.04
N ASP A 23 -11.47 8.71 8.96
CA ASP A 23 -12.70 9.49 8.87
C ASP A 23 -13.85 8.78 8.15
N TRP A 24 -13.60 7.59 7.61
CA TRP A 24 -14.60 6.76 6.93
C TRP A 24 -14.14 5.30 6.89
N ASP A 25 -15.04 4.36 6.54
CA ASP A 25 -14.74 2.92 6.56
C ASP A 25 -13.56 2.50 5.65
N GLY A 26 -13.05 3.41 4.81
CA GLY A 26 -11.91 3.21 3.95
C GLY A 26 -12.25 2.34 2.73
N PRO A 27 -11.28 2.12 1.84
CA PRO A 27 -11.51 1.34 0.63
C PRO A 27 -11.65 -0.17 0.90
N TRP A 28 -11.40 -0.65 2.12
CA TRP A 28 -11.35 -2.08 2.45
C TRP A 28 -12.21 -2.43 3.67
N GLN A 29 -12.80 -3.63 3.66
CA GLN A 29 -13.66 -4.07 4.77
C GLN A 29 -12.90 -4.29 6.08
N ILE A 30 -11.61 -4.63 6.02
CA ILE A 30 -10.78 -4.92 7.19
C ILE A 30 -9.37 -4.34 6.99
N GLU A 31 -8.61 -4.25 8.08
CA GLU A 31 -7.17 -4.09 7.99
C GLU A 31 -6.52 -5.45 7.74
N PHE A 32 -5.47 -5.47 6.95
CA PHE A 32 -4.79 -6.72 6.59
C PHE A 32 -3.34 -6.46 6.20
N THR A 33 -2.56 -7.54 6.17
CA THR A 33 -1.15 -7.49 5.83
C THR A 33 -0.91 -7.73 4.35
N GLY A 34 0.11 -7.08 3.82
CA GLY A 34 0.62 -7.28 2.48
C GLY A 34 2.11 -6.99 2.39
N VAL A 35 2.62 -7.05 1.16
CA VAL A 35 4.02 -6.81 0.83
C VAL A 35 4.09 -5.81 -0.32
N ILE A 36 4.99 -4.83 -0.22
CA ILE A 36 5.26 -3.89 -1.31
C ILE A 36 5.79 -4.67 -2.51
N ASP A 37 5.07 -4.60 -3.62
CA ASP A 37 5.33 -5.41 -4.79
C ASP A 37 6.40 -4.77 -5.68
N PRO A 38 7.42 -5.52 -6.12
CA PRO A 38 8.52 -4.97 -6.92
C PRO A 38 8.15 -4.71 -8.39
N MET A 39 6.92 -5.00 -8.82
CA MET A 39 6.46 -4.81 -10.21
C MET A 39 6.52 -3.34 -10.66
N GLY A 40 6.37 -2.39 -9.74
CA GLY A 40 6.44 -0.95 -10.04
C GLY A 40 6.96 -0.15 -8.86
N ALA A 41 7.79 0.86 -9.16
CA ALA A 41 8.14 1.86 -8.17
C ALA A 41 6.90 2.63 -7.72
N PRO A 42 6.86 3.12 -6.47
CA PRO A 42 5.76 3.93 -5.97
C PRO A 42 5.52 5.15 -6.85
N GLU A 43 4.27 5.40 -7.18
CA GLU A 43 3.85 6.43 -8.13
C GLU A 43 3.33 7.64 -7.37
N PRO A 44 3.54 8.89 -7.84
CA PRO A 44 2.90 10.06 -7.25
C PRO A 44 1.36 9.91 -7.25
N ASN A 45 0.72 10.21 -6.14
CA ASN A 45 -0.73 10.24 -6.07
C ASN A 45 -1.24 11.55 -6.67
N GLU A 46 -1.71 11.50 -7.92
CA GLU A 46 -2.27 12.67 -8.63
C GLU A 46 -3.75 12.93 -8.30
N HIS A 47 -4.35 12.17 -7.38
CA HIS A 47 -5.75 12.35 -7.02
C HIS A 47 -6.00 13.71 -6.35
N ALA A 48 -7.16 14.33 -6.61
CA ALA A 48 -7.49 15.65 -6.07
C ALA A 48 -7.52 15.73 -4.53
N GLN A 49 -7.65 14.59 -3.86
CA GLN A 49 -7.64 14.47 -2.39
C GLN A 49 -6.29 13.95 -1.84
N ALA A 50 -5.29 13.78 -2.70
CA ALA A 50 -3.95 13.36 -2.31
C ALA A 50 -3.30 14.40 -1.41
N PHE A 51 -2.48 13.94 -0.45
CA PHE A 51 -1.60 14.85 0.26
C PHE A 51 -0.40 15.21 -0.62
N ALA A 52 0.21 16.37 -0.38
CA ALA A 52 1.37 16.81 -1.14
C ALA A 52 2.52 15.81 -1.00
N GLY A 53 3.01 15.29 -2.13
CA GLY A 53 4.08 14.29 -2.17
C GLY A 53 3.65 12.88 -1.78
N GLU A 54 2.35 12.62 -1.63
CA GLU A 54 1.85 11.28 -1.35
C GLU A 54 2.15 10.31 -2.51
N LEU A 55 2.51 9.09 -2.15
CA LEU A 55 2.80 8.02 -3.09
C LEU A 55 1.69 6.95 -3.07
N MET A 56 1.62 6.19 -4.15
CA MET A 56 0.79 5.00 -4.30
C MET A 56 1.69 3.79 -4.53
N TYR A 57 1.47 2.72 -3.78
CA TYR A 57 2.28 1.51 -3.81
C TYR A 57 1.45 0.35 -4.34
N TRP A 58 2.02 -0.46 -5.23
CA TRP A 58 1.49 -1.79 -5.49
C TRP A 58 1.73 -2.66 -4.25
N VAL A 59 0.65 -3.18 -3.67
CA VAL A 59 0.73 -4.07 -2.51
C VAL A 59 0.12 -5.41 -2.88
N THR A 60 0.88 -6.48 -2.73
CA THR A 60 0.37 -7.86 -2.82
C THR A 60 -0.13 -8.29 -1.45
N PHE A 61 -1.37 -8.78 -1.39
CA PHE A 61 -2.02 -9.14 -0.14
C PHE A 61 -1.65 -10.56 0.26
N GLU A 62 -1.46 -10.81 1.56
CA GLU A 62 -1.15 -12.17 2.04
C GLU A 62 -2.34 -13.12 1.89
N ALA A 63 -3.55 -12.59 2.06
CA ALA A 63 -4.80 -13.29 1.83
C ALA A 63 -5.71 -12.43 0.91
N PRO A 64 -6.55 -13.04 0.07
CA PRO A 64 -7.48 -12.29 -0.77
C PRO A 64 -8.45 -11.43 0.05
N GLN A 65 -8.68 -10.18 -0.35
CA GLN A 65 -9.49 -9.19 0.39
C GLN A 65 -10.62 -8.62 -0.43
N ARG A 66 -11.72 -8.25 0.24
CA ARG A 66 -12.83 -7.51 -0.36
C ARG A 66 -12.73 -6.03 -0.07
N ASP A 67 -13.08 -5.22 -1.05
CA ASP A 67 -13.21 -3.78 -0.86
C ASP A 67 -14.46 -3.44 -0.02
N SER A 68 -14.63 -2.17 0.35
CA SER A 68 -15.78 -1.75 1.17
C SER A 68 -17.15 -1.93 0.50
N GLY A 69 -17.21 -2.01 -0.84
CA GLY A 69 -18.40 -2.37 -1.60
C GLY A 69 -18.72 -3.87 -1.58
N GLY A 70 -17.76 -4.70 -1.17
CA GLY A 70 -17.85 -6.16 -1.16
C GLY A 70 -17.27 -6.82 -2.41
N ASP A 71 -16.71 -6.05 -3.35
CA ASP A 71 -16.10 -6.55 -4.58
C ASP A 71 -14.75 -7.24 -4.30
N GLY A 72 -14.36 -8.13 -5.22
CA GLY A 72 -13.17 -8.98 -5.11
C GLY A 72 -13.49 -10.49 -5.02
N PRO A 73 -12.65 -11.32 -4.35
CA PRO A 73 -11.54 -10.90 -3.51
C PRO A 73 -10.27 -10.60 -4.32
N TYR A 74 -9.72 -9.42 -4.12
CA TYR A 74 -8.48 -8.95 -4.73
C TYR A 74 -7.27 -9.55 -4.02
N ARG A 75 -6.17 -9.73 -4.77
CA ARG A 75 -4.89 -10.19 -4.24
C ARG A 75 -3.80 -9.12 -4.30
N LYS A 76 -4.11 -7.99 -4.94
CA LYS A 76 -3.19 -6.88 -5.17
C LYS A 76 -3.99 -5.62 -5.48
N ALA A 77 -3.51 -4.47 -5.04
CA ALA A 77 -4.03 -3.16 -5.44
C ALA A 77 -2.97 -2.07 -5.31
N LEU A 78 -3.24 -0.90 -5.92
CA LEU A 78 -2.55 0.34 -5.59
C LEU A 78 -3.13 0.93 -4.30
N ILE A 79 -2.28 1.10 -3.29
CA ILE A 79 -2.66 1.62 -1.97
C ILE A 79 -1.89 2.92 -1.72
N TRP A 80 -2.58 3.95 -1.23
CA TRP A 80 -1.96 5.23 -0.92
C TRP A 80 -1.11 5.12 0.34
N ASP A 81 -0.01 5.86 0.38
CA ASP A 81 0.98 5.86 1.47
C ASP A 81 0.34 6.04 2.85
N ARG A 82 -0.63 6.96 2.99
CA ARG A 82 -1.31 7.20 4.27
C ARG A 82 -2.04 5.99 4.85
N HIS A 83 -2.36 5.00 4.01
CA HIS A 83 -3.02 3.75 4.40
C HIS A 83 -2.04 2.59 4.62
N LEU A 84 -0.73 2.86 4.60
CA LEU A 84 0.29 1.86 4.84
C LEU A 84 1.03 2.14 6.15
N ARG A 85 1.14 1.09 6.96
CA ARG A 85 2.03 1.07 8.12
C ARG A 85 3.09 0.02 7.88
N ALA A 86 4.36 0.42 7.97
CA ALA A 86 5.46 -0.53 7.94
C ALA A 86 5.39 -1.41 9.19
N GLU A 87 5.41 -2.72 8.99
CA GLU A 87 5.49 -3.67 10.10
C GLU A 87 6.97 -3.90 10.46
N PRO A 88 7.35 -3.86 11.74
CA PRO A 88 8.71 -4.22 12.15
C PRO A 88 8.94 -5.71 11.84
N GLY A 89 9.80 -5.99 10.84
CA GLY A 89 10.07 -7.36 10.38
C GLY A 89 10.55 -7.52 8.93
N GLY A 90 10.85 -6.43 8.21
CA GLY A 90 11.64 -6.48 6.97
C GLY A 90 13.14 -6.64 7.28
N PRO A 91 13.96 -7.19 6.35
CA PRO A 91 15.32 -7.65 6.65
C PRO A 91 16.28 -6.49 6.84
N ASP A 92 16.28 -5.92 8.04
CA ASP A 92 17.43 -5.22 8.62
C ASP A 92 17.22 -5.18 10.13
N THR A 93 17.96 -6.04 10.83
CA THR A 93 18.28 -5.86 12.24
C THR A 93 19.81 -5.97 12.31
N PRO A 94 20.49 -4.99 12.93
CA PRO A 94 21.93 -4.73 12.78
C PRO A 94 22.85 -5.89 13.16
#